data_AF-A0A0A2MHQ5-F1
#
_entry.id   AF-A0A0A2MHQ5-F1
#
_cell.length_a   1.000
_cell.length_b   1.000
_cell.length_c   1.000
_cell.angle_alpha   90.00
_cell.angle_beta   90.00
_cell.angle_gamma   90.00
#
_symmetry.space_group_name_H-M   'P 1'
#
loop_
_entity.id
_entity.type
_entity.pdbx_description
1 polymer ?
#
loop_
_entity_poly.entity_id
_entity_poly.type
_entity_poly.pdbx_seq_one_letter_code
_entity_poly.pdbx_strand_id
1 'polypeptide(L)'
;MKKLLLIGVALLGLQNLVAQQKTFELDVVAEGNFGTPNGDVFHLSNATGTVVQQGPMYQNANTGATGFDVLQDYEVIGSKAVFLSKGVSYSVVVANYPSFETVHTFTAIGAPQTLVTGGTDKAYVSVSNPTAVYQIDLATNTATPVNDANSEISSYSNYMLYANGFVYVAMPSKLVKINPATNTVVSAIATQVGGINGLEYDADSNTVWVLGDTALQAIADDTDVTAAPITLTGVTNAGYLRFANNVLYFLSGKTVYAFSTENQTAPASAIYTSTLTGTWDFAYGKGFDVDETSGDFVIGTAGAFAGPSTYEIVDGTTLQVLASGTIPGCMGANEFALKTQVPLSIANPAQAQFSAYPNPASDRLTFAPKTDGAYSVSLYNALGAQVRTLQATGQAVINVSDLPTGVYFAKLSYNGASNQGGVQKIMIAR
;
A
#
# COMPACT_ATOMS: atom_id res chain seq x y z
N MET A 1 24.66 -51.67 -3.97
CA MET A 1 23.90 -50.77 -4.88
C MET A 1 22.70 -50.06 -4.22
N LYS A 2 22.14 -50.53 -3.09
CA LYS A 2 21.01 -49.87 -2.41
C LYS A 2 21.34 -48.60 -1.59
N LYS A 3 22.63 -48.31 -1.33
CA LYS A 3 23.05 -47.13 -0.54
C LYS A 3 23.33 -45.85 -1.35
N LEU A 4 23.46 -45.93 -2.69
CA LEU A 4 23.61 -44.74 -3.54
C LEU A 4 22.27 -44.10 -3.95
N LEU A 5 21.16 -44.84 -3.89
CA LEU A 5 19.85 -44.33 -4.28
C LEU A 5 19.25 -43.37 -3.22
N LEU A 6 19.61 -43.53 -1.94
CA LEU A 6 19.09 -42.69 -0.85
C LEU A 6 19.72 -41.27 -0.85
N ILE A 7 20.94 -41.12 -1.34
CA ILE A 7 21.61 -39.82 -1.42
C ILE A 7 21.07 -39.00 -2.61
N GLY A 8 20.68 -39.66 -3.70
CA GLY A 8 20.05 -39.00 -4.86
C GLY A 8 18.66 -38.42 -4.57
N VAL A 9 17.86 -39.08 -3.71
CA VAL A 9 16.53 -38.58 -3.32
C VAL A 9 16.62 -37.44 -2.29
N ALA A 10 17.63 -37.44 -1.42
CA ALA A 10 17.87 -36.33 -0.50
C ALA A 10 18.37 -35.06 -1.21
N LEU A 11 19.13 -35.18 -2.31
CA LEU A 11 19.57 -34.02 -3.10
C LEU A 11 18.50 -33.46 -4.06
N LEU A 12 17.48 -34.24 -4.42
CA LEU A 12 16.34 -33.77 -5.22
C LEU A 12 15.19 -33.21 -4.36
N GLY A 13 15.17 -33.50 -3.06
CA GLY A 13 14.18 -32.96 -2.11
C GLY A 13 14.54 -31.60 -1.48
N LEU A 14 15.76 -31.09 -1.73
CA LEU A 14 16.23 -29.80 -1.23
C LEU A 14 16.13 -28.67 -2.27
N GLN A 15 15.54 -28.94 -3.43
CA GLN A 15 15.31 -27.90 -4.44
C GLN A 15 14.11 -27.03 -4.02
N ASN A 16 14.44 -25.96 -3.32
CA ASN A 16 13.73 -24.68 -3.30
C ASN A 16 12.30 -24.69 -2.73
N LEU A 17 12.19 -24.84 -1.41
CA LEU A 17 11.23 -24.01 -0.64
C LEU A 17 11.83 -22.59 -0.51
N VAL A 18 12.11 -21.94 -1.63
CA VAL A 18 12.28 -20.48 -1.59
C VAL A 18 10.85 -19.97 -1.57
N ALA A 19 10.36 -19.62 -0.37
CA ALA A 19 9.11 -18.88 -0.26
C ALA A 19 9.21 -17.71 -1.25
N GLN A 20 8.23 -17.60 -2.15
CA GLN A 20 8.21 -16.51 -3.12
C GLN A 20 8.28 -15.20 -2.35
N GLN A 21 9.39 -14.49 -2.48
CA GLN A 21 9.60 -13.24 -1.78
C GLN A 21 8.56 -12.24 -2.30
N LYS A 22 7.82 -11.63 -1.38
CA LYS A 22 6.86 -10.58 -1.71
C LYS A 22 7.62 -9.42 -2.38
N THR A 23 7.10 -8.94 -3.49
CA THR A 23 7.70 -7.81 -4.20
C THR A 23 7.10 -6.49 -3.70
N PHE A 24 7.89 -5.42 -3.74
CA PHE A 24 7.50 -4.08 -3.36
C PHE A 24 8.09 -3.04 -4.31
N GLU A 25 7.38 -1.92 -4.36
CA GLU A 25 7.78 -0.64 -4.92
C GLU A 25 7.63 0.39 -3.79
N LEU A 26 8.64 1.23 -3.61
CA LEU A 26 8.68 2.23 -2.53
C LEU A 26 9.20 3.55 -3.10
N ASP A 27 8.35 4.56 -3.14
CA ASP A 27 8.78 5.93 -3.36
C ASP A 27 9.15 6.57 -2.01
N VAL A 28 10.27 7.30 -2.01
CA VAL A 28 10.83 7.97 -0.84
C VAL A 28 11.05 9.43 -1.17
N VAL A 29 10.34 10.29 -0.45
CA VAL A 29 10.45 11.74 -0.58
C VAL A 29 11.50 12.21 0.43
N ALA A 30 12.64 12.68 -0.06
CA ALA A 30 13.71 13.22 0.75
C ALA A 30 13.54 14.74 0.89
N GLU A 31 13.43 15.23 2.12
CA GLU A 31 13.35 16.66 2.42
C GLU A 31 14.63 17.40 1.99
N GLY A 32 15.79 16.76 2.15
CA GLY A 32 17.08 17.43 1.99
C GLY A 32 17.45 18.26 3.22
N ASN A 33 18.22 19.33 3.02
CA ASN A 33 18.69 20.21 4.10
C ASN A 33 18.28 21.65 3.83
N PHE A 34 17.89 22.35 4.89
CA PHE A 34 17.63 23.79 4.80
C PHE A 34 18.84 24.56 4.26
N GLY A 35 18.59 25.39 3.24
CA GLY A 35 19.59 26.19 2.55
C GLY A 35 20.43 25.40 1.52
N THR A 36 20.18 24.10 1.36
CA THR A 36 20.84 23.25 0.35
C THR A 36 19.77 22.56 -0.50
N PRO A 37 19.65 22.87 -1.80
CA PRO A 37 18.61 22.32 -2.65
C PRO A 37 18.93 20.86 -3.08
N ASN A 38 18.86 19.93 -2.14
CA ASN A 38 19.19 18.51 -2.31
C ASN A 38 18.03 17.55 -1.95
N GLY A 39 16.84 18.06 -1.65
CA GLY A 39 15.62 17.27 -1.55
C GLY A 39 15.19 16.73 -2.91
N ASP A 40 14.68 15.51 -2.96
CA ASP A 40 14.25 14.84 -4.20
C ASP A 40 13.42 13.59 -3.88
N VAL A 41 12.92 12.91 -4.92
CA VAL A 41 12.26 11.61 -4.80
C VAL A 41 13.23 10.50 -5.20
N PHE A 42 13.21 9.40 -4.47
CA PHE A 42 13.96 8.18 -4.73
C PHE A 42 12.96 7.03 -4.85
N HIS A 43 13.31 6.03 -5.64
CA HIS A 43 12.44 4.88 -5.89
C HIS A 43 13.20 3.59 -5.62
N LEU A 44 12.64 2.69 -4.82
CA LEU A 44 13.21 1.39 -4.49
C LEU A 44 12.27 0.28 -4.94
N SER A 45 12.82 -0.73 -5.62
CA SER A 45 12.08 -1.92 -6.07
C SER A 45 12.86 -3.17 -5.75
N ASN A 46 12.20 -4.24 -5.29
CA ASN A 46 12.81 -5.58 -5.23
C ASN A 46 12.22 -6.54 -6.29
N ALA A 47 11.59 -6.04 -7.36
CA ALA A 47 10.93 -6.87 -8.36
C ALA A 47 11.84 -7.94 -9.01
N THR A 48 13.16 -7.77 -8.94
CA THR A 48 14.16 -8.73 -9.45
C THR A 48 14.72 -9.68 -8.38
N GLY A 49 14.18 -9.64 -7.15
CA GLY A 49 14.69 -10.35 -5.97
C GLY A 49 15.85 -9.65 -5.27
N THR A 50 16.37 -8.55 -5.82
CA THR A 50 17.35 -7.66 -5.18
C THR A 50 16.79 -6.24 -5.18
N VAL A 51 16.99 -5.51 -4.09
CA VAL A 51 16.58 -4.10 -4.01
C VAL A 51 17.44 -3.26 -4.96
N VAL A 52 16.79 -2.59 -5.90
CA VAL A 52 17.38 -1.63 -6.82
C VAL A 52 16.84 -0.25 -6.45
N GLN A 53 17.73 0.74 -6.40
CA GLN A 53 17.38 2.14 -6.18
C GLN A 53 17.50 2.94 -7.47
N GLN A 54 16.57 3.86 -7.68
CA GLN A 54 16.60 4.92 -8.66
C GLN A 54 16.43 6.28 -7.97
N GLY A 55 16.93 7.33 -8.61
CA GLY A 55 16.89 8.70 -8.11
C GLY A 55 18.29 9.32 -8.05
N PRO A 56 18.38 10.64 -7.79
CA PRO A 56 17.29 11.59 -7.55
C PRO A 56 16.39 11.78 -8.79
N MET A 57 15.09 11.50 -8.69
CA MET A 57 14.19 11.37 -9.85
C MET A 57 13.91 12.70 -10.55
N TYR A 58 13.64 13.76 -9.80
CA TYR A 58 13.35 15.08 -10.34
C TYR A 58 14.59 15.71 -10.98
N GLN A 59 15.74 15.69 -10.31
CA GLN A 59 17.00 16.19 -10.87
C GLN A 59 17.41 15.44 -12.14
N ASN A 60 17.24 14.12 -12.19
CA ASN A 60 17.54 13.33 -13.39
C ASN A 60 16.65 13.71 -14.58
N ALA A 61 15.38 14.05 -14.33
CA ALA A 61 14.43 14.45 -15.36
C ALA A 61 14.63 15.89 -15.87
N ASN A 62 15.19 16.79 -15.05
CA ASN A 62 15.29 18.21 -15.35
C ASN A 62 16.76 18.64 -15.41
N THR A 63 17.34 18.62 -16.61
CA THR A 63 18.77 18.93 -16.82
C THR A 63 19.14 20.30 -16.25
N GLY A 64 20.08 20.33 -15.30
CA GLY A 64 20.58 21.57 -14.67
C GLY A 64 19.72 22.08 -13.51
N ALA A 65 18.61 21.43 -13.18
CA ALA A 65 17.89 21.69 -11.94
C ALA A 65 18.73 21.20 -10.75
N THR A 66 18.71 21.95 -9.66
CA THR A 66 19.02 21.41 -8.35
C THR A 66 17.79 20.69 -7.80
N GLY A 67 17.97 19.89 -6.74
CA GLY A 67 16.83 19.41 -5.98
C GLY A 67 16.05 20.54 -5.31
N PHE A 68 15.21 20.18 -4.35
CA PHE A 68 14.41 21.11 -3.59
C PHE A 68 15.14 21.52 -2.30
N ASP A 69 15.04 22.79 -1.92
CA ASP A 69 15.47 23.25 -0.61
C ASP A 69 14.29 22.99 0.35
N VAL A 70 14.40 21.94 1.17
CA VAL A 70 13.32 21.40 2.01
C VAL A 70 12.11 20.98 1.17
N LEU A 71 12.13 19.75 0.64
CA LEU A 71 10.96 19.11 0.03
C LEU A 71 9.99 18.69 1.14
N GLN A 72 9.08 19.61 1.46
CA GLN A 72 8.20 19.53 2.61
C GLN A 72 7.09 18.49 2.44
N ASP A 73 6.58 18.34 1.22
CA ASP A 73 5.49 17.41 0.91
C ASP A 73 5.44 17.11 -0.60
N TYR A 74 4.83 15.98 -0.95
CA TYR A 74 4.76 15.45 -2.30
C TYR A 74 3.48 14.63 -2.52
N GLU A 75 2.90 14.72 -3.72
CA GLU A 75 1.77 13.86 -4.10
C GLU A 75 1.77 13.58 -5.60
N VAL A 76 1.31 12.38 -5.97
CA VAL A 76 0.96 12.04 -7.35
C VAL A 76 -0.53 12.18 -7.56
N ILE A 77 -0.94 13.10 -8.43
CA ILE A 77 -2.34 13.39 -8.74
C ILE A 77 -2.58 13.16 -10.22
N GLY A 78 -3.23 12.03 -10.53
CA GLY A 78 -3.46 11.61 -11.92
C GLY A 78 -2.14 11.38 -12.65
N SER A 79 -1.85 12.21 -13.65
CA SER A 79 -0.61 12.16 -14.45
C SER A 79 0.42 13.23 -14.05
N LYS A 80 0.26 13.84 -12.86
CA LYS A 80 1.13 14.90 -12.35
C LYS A 80 1.73 14.52 -11.01
N ALA A 81 2.94 15.02 -10.78
CA ALA A 81 3.56 15.09 -9.47
C ALA A 81 3.54 16.55 -8.99
N VAL A 82 3.20 16.76 -7.73
CA VAL A 82 3.20 18.10 -7.10
C VAL A 82 4.19 18.08 -5.94
N PHE A 83 5.10 19.05 -5.94
CA PHE A 83 6.17 19.19 -4.95
C PHE A 83 6.02 20.49 -4.18
N LEU A 84 6.16 20.44 -2.85
CA LEU A 84 6.20 21.63 -2.00
C LEU A 84 7.62 21.87 -1.49
N SER A 85 8.22 23.00 -1.83
CA SER A 85 9.52 23.43 -1.30
C SER A 85 9.33 24.54 -0.27
N LYS A 86 9.89 24.35 0.94
CA LYS A 86 9.77 25.28 2.09
C LYS A 86 11.11 25.91 2.51
N GLY A 87 12.13 25.80 1.68
CA GLY A 87 13.45 26.36 1.93
C GLY A 87 13.52 27.89 1.87
N VAL A 88 14.65 28.41 1.40
CA VAL A 88 14.86 29.87 1.26
C VAL A 88 13.89 30.50 0.26
N SER A 89 13.57 29.78 -0.82
CA SER A 89 12.59 30.22 -1.82
C SER A 89 11.42 29.26 -1.83
N TYR A 90 10.28 29.68 -1.27
CA TYR A 90 9.07 28.87 -1.30
C TYR A 90 8.63 28.62 -2.73
N SER A 91 8.30 27.37 -3.05
CA SER A 91 7.74 27.05 -4.35
C SER A 91 6.81 25.86 -4.29
N VAL A 92 5.85 25.83 -5.22
CA VAL A 92 5.08 24.65 -5.57
C VAL A 92 5.41 24.30 -7.01
N VAL A 93 5.94 23.11 -7.26
CA VAL A 93 6.29 22.64 -8.60
C VAL A 93 5.30 21.58 -9.05
N VAL A 94 4.78 21.73 -10.26
CA VAL A 94 3.97 20.72 -10.95
C VAL A 94 4.85 20.11 -12.03
N ALA A 95 4.95 18.79 -12.05
CA ALA A 95 5.68 18.02 -13.04
C ALA A 95 4.80 16.92 -13.65
N ASN A 96 5.19 16.38 -14.80
CA ASN A 96 4.59 15.17 -15.34
C ASN A 96 4.97 13.96 -14.47
N TYR A 97 4.08 12.99 -14.32
CA TYR A 97 4.37 11.70 -13.69
C TYR A 97 4.10 10.57 -14.69
N PRO A 98 4.99 9.56 -14.83
CA PRO A 98 6.18 9.30 -14.01
C PRO A 98 7.48 9.96 -14.52
N SER A 99 7.44 10.82 -15.54
CA SER A 99 8.69 11.37 -16.13
C SER A 99 9.39 12.41 -15.26
N PHE A 100 8.69 13.02 -14.30
CA PHE A 100 9.16 14.10 -13.43
C PHE A 100 9.62 15.39 -14.13
N GLU A 101 9.34 15.55 -15.43
CA GLU A 101 9.63 16.77 -16.18
C GLU A 101 8.74 17.92 -15.70
N THR A 102 9.35 19.06 -15.40
CA THR A 102 8.64 20.26 -14.89
C THR A 102 7.64 20.79 -15.91
N VAL A 103 6.44 21.07 -15.43
CA VAL A 103 5.35 21.70 -16.19
C VAL A 103 5.18 23.17 -15.76
N HIS A 104 5.17 23.43 -14.46
CA HIS A 104 4.97 24.77 -13.91
C HIS A 104 5.58 24.93 -12.51
N THR A 105 5.94 26.16 -12.15
CA THR A 105 6.43 26.51 -10.81
C THR A 105 5.73 27.76 -10.29
N PHE A 106 5.04 27.62 -9.17
CA PHE A 106 4.45 28.73 -8.43
C PHE A 106 5.42 29.23 -7.35
N THR A 107 5.74 30.52 -7.36
CA THR A 107 6.65 31.15 -6.36
C THR A 107 5.95 32.14 -5.43
N ALA A 108 4.66 32.41 -5.66
CA ALA A 108 3.89 33.44 -4.94
C ALA A 108 2.77 32.87 -4.04
N ILE A 109 2.77 31.56 -3.78
CA ILE A 109 1.73 30.88 -2.98
C ILE A 109 1.97 30.99 -1.46
N GLY A 110 3.16 31.42 -1.04
CA GLY A 110 3.54 31.51 0.38
C GLY A 110 4.36 30.31 0.83
N ALA A 111 4.47 30.07 2.13
CA ALA A 111 5.27 28.98 2.71
C ALA A 111 4.46 27.66 2.80
N PRO A 112 4.56 26.73 1.82
CA PRO A 112 3.73 25.52 1.79
C PRO A 112 4.10 24.57 2.94
N GLN A 113 3.10 23.84 3.45
CA GLN A 113 3.24 22.93 4.61
C GLN A 113 2.77 21.52 4.30
N THR A 114 1.58 21.40 3.70
CA THR A 114 0.95 20.11 3.39
C THR A 114 0.12 20.26 2.14
N LEU A 115 0.00 19.19 1.38
CA LEU A 115 -0.90 19.11 0.25
C LEU A 115 -1.77 17.85 0.29
N VAL A 116 -2.85 17.89 -0.48
CA VAL A 116 -3.70 16.73 -0.75
C VAL A 116 -4.34 16.90 -2.13
N THR A 117 -4.76 15.81 -2.75
CA THR A 117 -5.60 15.91 -3.94
C THR A 117 -6.97 16.53 -3.64
N GLY A 118 -7.60 17.14 -4.65
CA GLY A 118 -9.01 17.54 -4.65
C GLY A 118 -9.83 16.79 -5.70
N GLY A 119 -9.35 15.63 -6.15
CA GLY A 119 -9.91 14.84 -7.26
C GLY A 119 -8.82 14.19 -8.11
N THR A 120 -8.89 14.33 -9.43
CA THR A 120 -7.87 13.80 -10.36
C THR A 120 -7.05 14.89 -11.04
N ASP A 121 -7.46 16.15 -10.90
CA ASP A 121 -6.94 17.30 -11.65
C ASP A 121 -6.72 18.54 -10.78
N LYS A 122 -6.85 18.42 -9.46
CA LYS A 122 -6.70 19.51 -8.51
C LYS A 122 -5.84 19.07 -7.33
N ALA A 123 -4.99 19.97 -6.87
CA ALA A 123 -4.31 19.85 -5.58
C ALA A 123 -4.80 20.95 -4.64
N TYR A 124 -4.78 20.69 -3.34
CA TYR A 124 -5.02 21.67 -2.30
C TYR A 124 -3.78 21.79 -1.44
N VAL A 125 -3.29 23.01 -1.24
CA VAL A 125 -2.04 23.28 -0.54
C VAL A 125 -2.31 24.20 0.64
N SER A 126 -1.98 23.75 1.85
CA SER A 126 -1.96 24.60 3.03
C SER A 126 -0.64 25.35 3.12
N VAL A 127 -0.71 26.65 3.39
CA VAL A 127 0.45 27.54 3.54
C VAL A 127 0.41 28.28 4.88
N SER A 128 1.57 28.60 5.43
CA SER A 128 1.69 29.28 6.74
C SER A 128 1.90 30.79 6.64
N ASN A 129 2.36 31.30 5.49
CA ASN A 129 2.59 32.73 5.27
C ASN A 129 2.27 33.15 3.82
N PRO A 130 1.10 33.79 3.55
CA PRO A 130 0.02 34.02 4.50
C PRO A 130 -0.61 32.69 4.94
N THR A 131 -1.32 32.67 6.06
CA THR A 131 -2.13 31.51 6.46
C THR A 131 -3.32 31.40 5.52
N ALA A 132 -3.33 30.36 4.68
CA ALA A 132 -4.37 30.11 3.69
C ALA A 132 -4.31 28.66 3.18
N VAL A 133 -5.36 28.26 2.46
CA VAL A 133 -5.35 27.08 1.60
C VAL A 133 -5.57 27.54 0.16
N TYR A 134 -4.77 27.02 -0.77
CA TYR A 134 -4.90 27.28 -2.20
C TYR A 134 -5.33 26.02 -2.93
N GLN A 135 -6.29 26.14 -3.84
CA GLN A 135 -6.51 25.15 -4.89
C GLN A 135 -5.55 25.42 -6.03
N ILE A 136 -4.82 24.40 -6.47
CA ILE A 136 -4.03 24.38 -7.70
C ILE A 136 -4.80 23.55 -8.73
N ASP A 137 -5.20 24.18 -9.82
CA ASP A 137 -5.78 23.49 -10.98
C ASP A 137 -4.64 22.99 -11.88
N LEU A 138 -4.51 21.67 -12.00
CA LEU A 138 -3.37 21.02 -12.67
C LEU A 138 -3.49 21.03 -14.19
N ALA A 139 -4.68 21.31 -14.74
CA ALA A 139 -4.90 21.44 -16.16
C ALA A 139 -4.49 22.84 -16.66
N THR A 140 -4.83 23.87 -15.89
CA THR A 140 -4.58 25.28 -16.24
C THR A 140 -3.32 25.84 -15.60
N ASN A 141 -2.72 25.13 -14.65
CA ASN A 141 -1.62 25.60 -13.81
C ASN A 141 -1.95 26.95 -13.15
N THR A 142 -3.14 27.03 -12.54
CA THR A 142 -3.58 28.23 -11.81
C THR A 142 -3.71 27.93 -10.33
N ALA A 143 -3.38 28.90 -9.48
CA ALA A 143 -3.54 28.80 -8.04
C ALA A 143 -4.57 29.83 -7.56
N THR A 144 -5.60 29.36 -6.86
CA THR A 144 -6.72 30.19 -6.38
C THR A 144 -6.90 29.96 -4.89
N PRO A 145 -6.92 31.00 -4.04
CA PRO A 145 -7.19 30.83 -2.62
C PRO A 145 -8.60 30.25 -2.43
N VAL A 146 -8.75 29.36 -1.45
CA VAL A 146 -10.06 28.84 -1.04
C VAL A 146 -10.92 29.99 -0.51
N ASN A 147 -12.18 30.03 -0.91
CA ASN A 147 -13.14 30.99 -0.37
C ASN A 147 -13.58 30.56 1.03
N ASP A 148 -13.08 31.26 2.04
CA ASP A 148 -13.37 31.03 3.45
C ASP A 148 -14.03 32.26 4.08
N ALA A 149 -15.33 32.42 3.82
CA ALA A 149 -16.09 33.60 4.23
C ALA A 149 -16.16 33.77 5.77
N ASN A 150 -15.97 32.69 6.52
CA ASN A 150 -16.08 32.68 7.99
C ASN A 150 -14.72 32.63 8.70
N SER A 151 -13.60 32.67 7.97
CA SER A 151 -12.25 32.58 8.53
C SER A 151 -12.05 31.30 9.37
N GLU A 152 -12.57 30.18 8.88
CA GLU A 152 -12.43 28.88 9.53
C GLU A 152 -11.00 28.34 9.45
N ILE A 153 -10.25 28.70 8.40
CA ILE A 153 -8.83 28.39 8.19
C ILE A 153 -7.99 29.37 9.01
N SER A 154 -7.72 28.99 10.26
CA SER A 154 -7.05 29.86 11.24
C SER A 154 -5.54 29.62 11.36
N SER A 155 -5.00 28.58 10.72
CA SER A 155 -3.59 28.18 10.75
C SER A 155 -3.25 27.42 9.46
N TYR A 156 -1.97 27.13 9.26
CA TYR A 156 -1.60 26.04 8.37
C TYR A 156 -1.98 24.70 8.98
N SER A 157 -2.13 23.70 8.12
CA SER A 157 -2.34 22.31 8.49
C SER A 157 -1.08 21.48 8.27
N ASN A 158 -0.92 20.44 9.11
CA ASN A 158 0.01 19.33 8.89
C ASN A 158 -0.68 18.08 8.30
N TYR A 159 -2.02 18.06 8.30
CA TYR A 159 -2.83 16.92 7.86
C TYR A 159 -4.00 17.38 7.01
N MET A 160 -4.08 16.85 5.80
CA MET A 160 -5.18 17.10 4.89
C MET A 160 -5.60 15.76 4.29
N LEU A 161 -6.89 15.65 3.96
CA LEU A 161 -7.48 14.40 3.48
C LEU A 161 -8.50 14.73 2.39
N TYR A 162 -8.50 13.95 1.31
CA TYR A 162 -9.58 13.96 0.33
C TYR A 162 -10.49 12.76 0.55
N ALA A 163 -11.76 13.02 0.82
CA ALA A 163 -12.73 11.99 1.15
C ALA A 163 -14.08 12.36 0.53
N ASN A 164 -14.69 11.40 -0.17
CA ASN A 164 -16.04 11.51 -0.73
C ASN A 164 -16.34 12.83 -1.47
N GLY A 165 -15.37 13.32 -2.26
CA GLY A 165 -15.55 14.56 -3.02
C GLY A 165 -15.31 15.85 -2.23
N PHE A 166 -14.84 15.78 -0.99
CA PHE A 166 -14.47 16.92 -0.16
C PHE A 166 -13.01 16.87 0.25
N VAL A 167 -12.44 18.06 0.51
CA VAL A 167 -11.14 18.21 1.13
C VAL A 167 -11.33 18.59 2.60
N TYR A 168 -10.72 17.83 3.48
CA TYR A 168 -10.67 18.08 4.92
C TYR A 168 -9.30 18.63 5.29
N VAL A 169 -9.30 19.73 6.03
CA VAL A 169 -8.10 20.42 6.48
C VAL A 169 -8.08 20.42 8.01
N ALA A 170 -7.09 19.76 8.60
CA ALA A 170 -6.92 19.76 10.05
C ALA A 170 -6.52 21.14 10.57
N MET A 171 -7.32 21.69 11.46
CA MET A 171 -6.98 22.82 12.32
C MET A 171 -6.72 22.29 13.74
N PRO A 172 -6.17 23.10 14.67
CA PRO A 172 -5.76 22.59 15.99
C PRO A 172 -6.83 21.82 16.78
N SER A 173 -8.12 22.08 16.57
CA SER A 173 -9.22 21.41 17.29
C SER A 173 -10.48 21.16 16.44
N LYS A 174 -10.35 21.21 15.11
CA LYS A 174 -11.48 21.04 14.18
C LYS A 174 -11.00 20.61 12.80
N LEU A 175 -11.89 20.05 11.99
CA LEU A 175 -11.69 19.90 10.55
C LEU A 175 -12.42 21.02 9.81
N VAL A 176 -11.77 21.63 8.83
CA VAL A 176 -12.43 22.51 7.86
C VAL A 176 -12.69 21.71 6.60
N LYS A 177 -13.96 21.65 6.19
CA LYS A 177 -14.42 20.90 5.02
C LYS A 177 -14.60 21.84 3.84
N ILE A 178 -13.95 21.53 2.72
CA ILE A 178 -13.92 22.33 1.50
C ILE A 178 -14.55 21.52 0.37
N ASN A 179 -15.43 22.17 -0.41
CA ASN A 179 -16.00 21.58 -1.62
C ASN A 179 -15.15 21.95 -2.85
N PRO A 180 -14.46 20.99 -3.48
CA PRO A 180 -13.57 21.27 -4.61
C PRO A 180 -14.29 21.71 -5.89
N ALA A 181 -15.59 21.46 -6.03
CA ALA A 181 -16.35 21.93 -7.18
C ALA A 181 -16.58 23.45 -7.13
N THR A 182 -16.67 24.02 -5.93
CA THR A 182 -16.92 25.46 -5.72
C THR A 182 -15.72 26.20 -5.15
N ASN A 183 -14.68 25.47 -4.73
CA ASN A 183 -13.51 25.99 -4.02
C ASN A 183 -13.90 26.84 -2.80
N THR A 184 -14.87 26.36 -2.02
CA THR A 184 -15.41 27.06 -0.85
C THR A 184 -15.41 26.19 0.40
N VAL A 185 -15.21 26.80 1.56
CA VAL A 185 -15.46 26.16 2.86
C VAL A 185 -16.96 25.94 3.02
N VAL A 186 -17.36 24.71 3.32
CA VAL A 186 -18.78 24.31 3.48
C VAL A 186 -19.13 23.92 4.91
N SER A 187 -18.15 23.54 5.72
CA SER A 187 -18.38 23.15 7.12
C SER A 187 -17.11 23.26 7.95
N ALA A 188 -17.29 23.36 9.27
CA ALA A 188 -16.24 23.30 10.28
C ALA A 188 -16.69 22.36 11.40
N ILE A 189 -15.97 21.25 11.56
CA ILE A 189 -16.37 20.12 12.40
C ILE A 189 -15.46 20.06 13.62
N ALA A 190 -16.00 20.36 14.81
CA ALA A 190 -15.22 20.29 16.04
C ALA A 190 -14.81 18.83 16.34
N THR A 191 -13.54 18.63 16.68
CA THR A 191 -13.02 17.32 17.11
C THR A 191 -12.88 17.28 18.62
N GLN A 192 -12.90 16.07 19.17
CA GLN A 192 -12.80 15.84 20.62
C GLN A 192 -11.55 15.01 20.99
N VAL A 193 -10.57 14.94 20.07
CA VAL A 193 -9.31 14.20 20.26
C VAL A 193 -8.15 15.07 20.75
N GLY A 194 -8.38 16.38 20.94
CA GLY A 194 -7.32 17.35 21.19
C GLY A 194 -6.65 17.79 19.89
N GLY A 195 -5.32 17.90 19.91
CA GLY A 195 -4.53 18.13 18.70
C GLY A 195 -4.69 16.98 17.71
N ILE A 196 -4.77 17.30 16.42
CA ILE A 196 -4.94 16.33 15.35
C ILE A 196 -3.55 15.87 14.87
N ASN A 197 -3.30 14.57 14.93
CA ASN A 197 -2.04 13.91 14.61
C ASN A 197 -2.17 12.89 13.45
N GLY A 198 -3.32 12.86 12.78
CA GLY A 198 -3.56 12.02 11.61
C GLY A 198 -5.02 12.07 11.17
N LEU A 199 -5.23 11.89 9.86
CA LEU A 199 -6.53 11.83 9.21
C LEU A 199 -6.52 10.71 8.18
N GLU A 200 -7.54 9.88 8.17
CA GLU A 200 -7.72 8.82 7.17
C GLU A 200 -9.20 8.64 6.80
N TYR A 201 -9.45 8.11 5.61
CA TYR A 201 -10.81 7.87 5.12
C TYR A 201 -11.08 6.38 4.93
N ASP A 202 -12.12 5.89 5.61
CA ASP A 202 -12.69 4.57 5.39
C ASP A 202 -13.87 4.71 4.41
N ALA A 203 -13.63 4.35 3.15
CA ALA A 203 -14.62 4.46 2.09
C ALA A 203 -15.76 3.43 2.22
N ASP A 204 -15.51 2.29 2.87
CA ASP A 204 -16.52 1.23 3.04
C ASP A 204 -17.57 1.66 4.06
N SER A 205 -17.15 2.40 5.11
CA SER A 205 -18.03 2.95 6.13
C SER A 205 -18.37 4.44 5.97
N ASN A 206 -17.88 5.09 4.91
CA ASN A 206 -18.02 6.53 4.66
C ASN A 206 -17.63 7.39 5.89
N THR A 207 -16.50 7.05 6.51
CA THR A 207 -16.06 7.61 7.78
C THR A 207 -14.69 8.26 7.65
N VAL A 208 -14.57 9.52 8.09
CA VAL A 208 -13.29 10.17 8.35
C VAL A 208 -12.84 9.83 9.77
N TRP A 209 -11.67 9.21 9.88
CA TRP A 209 -11.03 8.90 11.14
C TRP A 209 -10.02 9.97 11.50
N VAL A 210 -10.11 10.45 12.74
CA VAL A 210 -9.24 11.50 13.29
C VAL A 210 -8.47 10.92 14.46
N LEU A 211 -7.14 11.00 14.39
CA LEU A 211 -6.25 10.64 15.48
C LEU A 211 -5.79 11.89 16.23
N GLY A 212 -5.82 11.83 17.55
CA GLY A 212 -5.05 12.74 18.42
C GLY A 212 -4.08 11.96 19.31
N ASP A 213 -3.41 12.63 20.24
CA ASP A 213 -2.32 12.04 21.05
C ASP A 213 -2.70 10.74 21.78
N THR A 214 -3.96 10.64 22.23
CA THR A 214 -4.44 9.55 23.10
C THR A 214 -5.86 9.07 22.75
N ALA A 215 -6.41 9.49 21.61
CA ALA A 215 -7.77 9.16 21.22
C ALA A 215 -7.95 9.08 19.71
N LEU A 216 -8.88 8.23 19.29
CA LEU A 216 -9.42 8.17 17.92
C LEU A 216 -10.86 8.66 17.91
N GLN A 217 -11.29 9.30 16.84
CA GLN A 217 -12.68 9.70 16.65
C GLN A 217 -13.13 9.44 15.21
N ALA A 218 -14.30 8.82 15.07
CA ALA A 218 -14.99 8.69 13.79
C ALA A 218 -15.89 9.90 13.53
N ILE A 219 -15.90 10.36 12.29
CA ILE A 219 -16.78 11.41 11.79
C ILE A 219 -17.46 10.88 10.53
N ALA A 220 -18.79 10.81 10.55
CA ALA A 220 -19.56 10.45 9.37
C ALA A 220 -19.41 11.55 8.31
N ASP A 221 -18.85 11.19 7.16
CA ASP A 221 -18.46 12.16 6.14
C ASP A 221 -19.66 12.90 5.53
N ASP A 222 -20.82 12.25 5.39
CA ASP A 222 -22.01 12.81 4.73
C ASP A 222 -22.80 13.79 5.60
N THR A 223 -22.75 13.60 6.91
CA THR A 223 -23.61 14.28 7.89
C THR A 223 -22.83 15.13 8.89
N ASP A 224 -21.50 15.08 8.82
CA ASP A 224 -20.56 15.69 9.78
C ASP A 224 -20.83 15.24 11.24
N VAL A 225 -21.53 14.12 11.43
CA VAL A 225 -21.86 13.57 12.76
C VAL A 225 -20.62 12.97 13.38
N THR A 226 -20.26 13.45 14.57
CA THR A 226 -19.09 12.98 15.31
C THR A 226 -19.47 11.90 16.32
N ALA A 227 -18.72 10.80 16.32
CA ALA A 227 -18.83 9.79 17.37
C ALA A 227 -18.12 10.26 18.66
N ALA A 228 -18.40 9.59 19.78
CA ALA A 228 -17.61 9.78 20.99
C ALA A 228 -16.17 9.29 20.75
N PRO A 229 -15.13 10.01 21.23
CA PRO A 229 -13.75 9.55 21.10
C PRO A 229 -13.49 8.22 21.80
N ILE A 230 -12.69 7.38 21.17
CA ILE A 230 -12.20 6.11 21.70
C ILE A 230 -10.83 6.36 22.33
N THR A 231 -10.72 6.20 23.64
CA THR A 231 -9.45 6.37 24.37
C THR A 231 -8.47 5.24 24.06
N LEU A 232 -7.27 5.60 23.61
CA LEU A 232 -6.16 4.68 23.36
C LEU A 232 -5.40 4.40 24.66
N THR A 233 -5.93 3.50 25.47
CA THR A 233 -5.37 3.21 26.81
C THR A 233 -3.94 2.68 26.73
N GLY A 234 -3.00 3.37 27.39
CA GLY A 234 -1.59 2.98 27.41
C GLY A 234 -0.77 3.46 26.20
N VAL A 235 -1.41 4.17 25.25
CA VAL A 235 -0.76 4.82 24.11
C VAL A 235 -0.58 6.30 24.44
N THR A 236 0.57 6.88 24.07
CA THR A 236 0.87 8.30 24.24
C THR A 236 1.52 8.85 22.99
N ASN A 237 1.23 10.10 22.63
CA ASN A 237 1.78 10.77 21.44
C ASN A 237 1.53 9.93 20.18
N ALA A 238 0.32 9.41 20.03
CA ALA A 238 -0.07 8.69 18.84
C ALA A 238 -0.04 9.62 17.63
N GLY A 239 0.45 9.13 16.48
CA GLY A 239 0.47 9.89 15.24
C GLY A 239 0.59 8.99 14.02
N TYR A 240 0.65 9.61 12.83
CA TYR A 240 0.86 8.92 11.55
C TYR A 240 -0.23 7.90 11.25
N LEU A 241 -1.50 8.32 11.38
CA LEU A 241 -2.63 7.47 11.04
C LEU A 241 -2.55 7.04 9.57
N ARG A 242 -2.77 5.75 9.30
CA ARG A 242 -2.87 5.12 7.97
C ARG A 242 -4.03 4.13 7.97
N PHE A 243 -4.65 3.90 6.83
CA PHE A 243 -5.77 2.97 6.71
C PHE A 243 -5.52 1.91 5.63
N ALA A 244 -5.75 0.65 5.97
CA ALA A 244 -5.72 -0.47 5.03
C ALA A 244 -6.61 -1.59 5.53
N ASN A 245 -7.37 -2.25 4.64
CA ASN A 245 -8.13 -3.47 4.95
C ASN A 245 -8.99 -3.38 6.25
N ASN A 246 -9.76 -2.30 6.42
CA ASN A 246 -10.60 -2.05 7.62
C ASN A 246 -9.81 -1.96 8.94
N VAL A 247 -8.53 -1.61 8.84
CA VAL A 247 -7.61 -1.43 9.96
C VAL A 247 -6.95 -0.07 9.85
N LEU A 248 -7.03 0.69 10.94
CA LEU A 248 -6.23 1.88 11.16
C LEU A 248 -4.91 1.50 11.80
N TYR A 249 -3.82 1.94 11.21
CA TYR A 249 -2.47 1.80 11.73
C TYR A 249 -1.98 3.16 12.20
N PHE A 250 -1.25 3.18 13.31
CA PHE A 250 -0.63 4.41 13.80
C PHE A 250 0.61 4.08 14.64
N LEU A 251 1.46 5.07 14.81
CA LEU A 251 2.66 4.97 15.62
C LEU A 251 2.46 5.59 16.99
N SER A 252 3.15 5.02 17.98
CA SER A 252 3.47 5.69 19.25
C SER A 252 4.93 5.38 19.56
N GLY A 253 5.80 6.37 19.42
CA GLY A 253 7.24 6.14 19.38
C GLY A 253 7.62 5.16 18.25
N LYS A 254 8.35 4.09 18.57
CA LYS A 254 8.78 3.07 17.59
C LYS A 254 7.81 1.91 17.39
N THR A 255 6.66 1.97 18.05
CA THR A 255 5.70 0.88 18.07
C THR A 255 4.53 1.17 17.14
N VAL A 256 4.11 0.16 16.37
CA VAL A 256 2.95 0.19 15.49
C VAL A 256 1.77 -0.42 16.23
N TYR A 257 0.65 0.28 16.22
CA TYR A 257 -0.63 -0.22 16.70
C TYR A 257 -1.58 -0.39 15.53
N ALA A 258 -2.51 -1.33 15.67
CA ALA A 258 -3.58 -1.58 14.72
C ALA A 258 -4.93 -1.53 15.45
N PHE A 259 -5.89 -0.83 14.86
CA PHE A 259 -7.25 -0.69 15.35
C PHE A 259 -8.22 -1.11 14.26
N SER A 260 -9.07 -2.10 14.54
CA SER A 260 -10.08 -2.55 13.58
C SER A 260 -11.26 -1.58 13.56
N THR A 261 -11.65 -1.09 12.39
CA THR A 261 -12.83 -0.22 12.25
C THR A 261 -14.14 -0.99 12.40
N GLU A 262 -14.11 -2.31 12.19
CA GLU A 262 -15.22 -3.25 12.43
C GLU A 262 -15.40 -3.58 13.91
N ASN A 263 -14.29 -3.83 14.62
CA ASN A 263 -14.26 -4.10 16.04
C ASN A 263 -13.52 -2.99 16.77
N GLN A 264 -14.25 -1.90 17.04
CA GLN A 264 -13.77 -0.61 17.57
C GLN A 264 -13.30 -0.66 19.03
N THR A 265 -12.52 -1.68 19.38
CA THR A 265 -11.87 -1.84 20.68
C THR A 265 -10.46 -1.27 20.59
N ALA A 266 -10.12 -0.35 21.51
CA ALA A 266 -8.78 0.22 21.57
C ALA A 266 -7.71 -0.89 21.72
N PRO A 267 -6.58 -0.82 20.97
CA PRO A 267 -5.55 -1.84 21.05
C PRO A 267 -4.84 -1.80 22.41
N ALA A 268 -4.68 -2.96 23.04
CA ALA A 268 -4.01 -3.08 24.34
C ALA A 268 -2.48 -3.22 24.22
N SER A 269 -1.97 -3.55 23.03
CA SER A 269 -0.54 -3.76 22.77
C SER A 269 -0.20 -3.41 21.32
N ALA A 270 1.05 -3.03 21.10
CA ALA A 270 1.60 -2.86 19.76
C ALA A 270 1.61 -4.19 18.99
N ILE A 271 1.40 -4.14 17.68
CA ILE A 271 1.58 -5.28 16.78
C ILE A 271 3.05 -5.43 16.34
N TYR A 272 3.80 -4.33 16.33
CA TYR A 272 5.18 -4.33 15.86
C TYR A 272 6.02 -3.27 16.57
N THR A 273 7.33 -3.52 16.70
CA THR A 273 8.32 -2.55 17.21
C THR A 273 9.46 -2.48 16.22
N SER A 274 9.69 -1.29 15.64
CA SER A 274 10.75 -1.10 14.66
C SER A 274 12.14 -1.26 15.28
N THR A 275 13.07 -1.81 14.50
CA THR A 275 14.46 -2.00 14.92
C THR A 275 15.38 -0.82 14.59
N LEU A 276 14.88 0.18 13.85
CA LEU A 276 15.66 1.32 13.40
C LEU A 276 16.18 2.18 14.57
N THR A 277 17.37 2.75 14.42
CA THR A 277 18.12 3.42 15.52
C THR A 277 17.80 4.91 15.70
N GLY A 278 16.84 5.48 14.96
CA GLY A 278 16.43 6.89 15.07
C GLY A 278 15.84 7.26 16.44
N THR A 279 15.86 8.55 16.77
CA THR A 279 15.22 9.08 17.99
C THR A 279 14.17 10.13 17.62
N TRP A 280 14.56 11.39 17.56
CA TRP A 280 13.71 12.49 17.13
C TRP A 280 13.45 12.49 15.62
N ASP A 281 14.30 11.81 14.85
CA ASP A 281 14.23 11.68 13.39
C ASP A 281 13.55 10.37 12.92
N PHE A 282 13.04 9.57 13.87
CA PHE A 282 12.30 8.36 13.59
C PHE A 282 10.90 8.70 13.05
N ALA A 283 10.51 8.06 11.96
CA ALA A 283 9.28 8.33 11.22
C ALA A 283 9.07 9.82 10.96
N TYR A 284 10.13 10.60 10.79
CA TYR A 284 10.03 12.05 10.61
C TYR A 284 9.08 12.41 9.45
N GLY A 285 8.29 13.47 9.61
CA GLY A 285 7.32 13.93 8.61
C GLY A 285 6.11 13.01 8.45
N LYS A 286 6.09 12.28 7.34
CA LYS A 286 5.21 11.17 6.95
C LYS A 286 6.04 9.90 6.70
N GLY A 287 7.14 9.70 7.45
CA GLY A 287 8.04 8.54 7.35
C GLY A 287 7.46 7.20 7.82
N PHE A 288 6.14 7.04 7.76
CA PHE A 288 5.38 5.82 7.99
C PHE A 288 4.28 5.73 6.92
N ASP A 289 4.14 4.58 6.29
CA ASP A 289 3.08 4.34 5.31
C ASP A 289 2.60 2.89 5.32
N VAL A 290 1.37 2.66 4.86
CA VAL A 290 0.75 1.34 4.77
C VAL A 290 0.20 1.14 3.37
N ASP A 291 0.55 0.02 2.76
CA ASP A 291 -0.06 -0.40 1.51
C ASP A 291 -1.52 -0.82 1.74
N GLU A 292 -2.44 0.04 1.30
CA GLU A 292 -3.90 -0.11 1.39
C GLU A 292 -4.42 -1.50 0.99
N THR A 293 -3.77 -2.19 0.05
CA THR A 293 -4.23 -3.49 -0.46
C THR A 293 -3.80 -4.64 0.44
N SER A 294 -2.58 -4.60 0.95
CA SER A 294 -1.99 -5.76 1.64
C SER A 294 -1.90 -5.61 3.15
N GLY A 295 -1.96 -4.37 3.66
CA GLY A 295 -1.69 -4.03 5.06
C GLY A 295 -0.21 -4.10 5.43
N ASP A 296 0.69 -4.37 4.47
CA ASP A 296 2.13 -4.21 4.68
C ASP A 296 2.45 -2.74 4.92
N PHE A 297 3.52 -2.49 5.67
CA PHE A 297 3.87 -1.14 6.04
C PHE A 297 5.36 -0.88 5.99
N VAL A 298 5.72 0.38 5.81
CA VAL A 298 7.09 0.86 5.82
C VAL A 298 7.25 1.91 6.91
N ILE A 299 8.38 1.87 7.61
CA ILE A 299 8.80 2.90 8.55
C ILE A 299 10.24 3.27 8.21
N GLY A 300 10.61 4.53 8.40
CA GLY A 300 12.00 4.96 8.20
C GLY A 300 12.48 6.04 9.16
N THR A 301 13.72 6.47 8.94
CA THR A 301 14.34 7.57 9.69
C THR A 301 14.88 8.61 8.72
N ALA A 302 14.79 9.89 9.08
CA ALA A 302 15.42 10.97 8.32
C ALA A 302 16.97 10.95 8.37
N GLY A 303 17.59 10.06 9.15
CA GLY A 303 19.04 9.91 9.23
C GLY A 303 19.70 11.16 9.80
N ALA A 304 19.03 11.80 10.77
CA ALA A 304 19.38 13.08 11.38
C ALA A 304 19.73 14.19 10.37
N PHE A 305 19.19 14.12 9.14
CA PHE A 305 19.52 15.01 8.02
C PHE A 305 21.02 15.04 7.65
N ALA A 306 21.80 14.07 8.12
CA ALA A 306 23.19 13.85 7.73
C ALA A 306 23.32 12.73 6.68
N GLY A 307 22.31 11.85 6.61
CA GLY A 307 22.18 10.79 5.62
C GLY A 307 23.16 9.61 5.81
N PRO A 308 22.93 8.49 5.11
CA PRO A 308 21.70 8.18 4.38
C PRO A 308 20.51 7.88 5.31
N SER A 309 19.29 8.15 4.83
CA SER A 309 18.06 7.72 5.50
C SER A 309 17.96 6.19 5.52
N THR A 310 17.20 5.64 6.47
CA THR A 310 16.98 4.19 6.60
C THR A 310 15.51 3.84 6.56
N TYR A 311 15.20 2.61 6.18
CA TYR A 311 13.84 2.10 6.08
C TYR A 311 13.74 0.63 6.50
N GLU A 312 12.53 0.23 6.86
CA GLU A 312 12.12 -1.13 7.24
C GLU A 312 10.71 -1.37 6.70
N ILE A 313 10.56 -2.36 5.81
CA ILE A 313 9.27 -2.80 5.24
C ILE A 313 8.89 -4.10 5.94
N VAL A 314 7.66 -4.18 6.43
CA VAL A 314 7.14 -5.27 7.24
C VAL A 314 5.89 -5.84 6.60
N ASP A 315 5.81 -7.17 6.57
CA ASP A 315 4.63 -7.90 6.13
C ASP A 315 3.50 -7.69 7.14
N GLY A 316 2.37 -7.14 6.70
CA GLY A 316 1.25 -6.78 7.57
C GLY A 316 0.55 -7.99 8.20
N THR A 317 0.73 -9.18 7.64
CA THR A 317 0.12 -10.43 8.11
C THR A 317 1.04 -11.19 9.07
N THR A 318 2.31 -11.35 8.70
CA THR A 318 3.27 -12.17 9.46
C THR A 318 4.13 -11.35 10.42
N LEU A 319 4.14 -10.02 10.26
CA LEU A 319 4.92 -9.05 11.04
C LEU A 319 6.43 -9.30 10.93
N GLN A 320 6.86 -9.98 9.87
CA GLN A 320 8.26 -10.20 9.53
C GLN A 320 8.76 -9.07 8.64
N VAL A 321 10.03 -8.69 8.82
CA VAL A 321 10.69 -7.71 7.95
C VAL A 321 10.90 -8.32 6.56
N LEU A 322 10.30 -7.70 5.55
CA LEU A 322 10.44 -8.06 4.14
C LEU A 322 11.73 -7.50 3.53
N ALA A 323 12.08 -6.26 3.91
CA ALA A 323 13.29 -5.59 3.49
C ALA A 323 13.65 -4.48 4.48
N SER A 324 14.94 -4.20 4.62
CA SER A 324 15.44 -3.06 5.39
C SER A 324 16.77 -2.60 4.83
N GLY A 325 17.09 -1.31 4.93
CA GLY A 325 18.36 -0.82 4.43
C GLY A 325 18.55 0.68 4.57
N THR A 326 19.65 1.16 3.99
CA THR A 326 19.94 2.58 3.79
C THR A 326 19.54 3.00 2.38
N ILE A 327 19.21 4.27 2.20
CA ILE A 327 18.89 4.86 0.89
C ILE A 327 20.02 5.85 0.53
N PRO A 328 21.09 5.42 -0.17
CA PRO A 328 22.17 6.31 -0.60
C PRO A 328 21.68 7.59 -1.28
N GLY A 329 22.19 8.74 -0.86
CA GLY A 329 21.82 10.05 -1.40
C GLY A 329 20.51 10.64 -0.85
N CYS A 330 19.65 9.84 -0.22
CA CYS A 330 18.43 10.31 0.42
C CYS A 330 18.74 10.90 1.80
N MET A 331 18.74 12.23 1.90
CA MET A 331 18.92 12.97 3.14
C MET A 331 17.55 13.44 3.66
N GLY A 332 17.17 13.02 4.86
CA GLY A 332 15.91 13.44 5.45
C GLY A 332 14.69 12.81 4.79
N ALA A 333 14.60 11.48 4.71
CA ALA A 333 13.35 10.82 4.30
C ALA A 333 12.19 11.36 5.13
N ASN A 334 11.28 12.04 4.44
CA ASN A 334 10.17 12.77 4.99
C ASN A 334 8.84 12.10 4.64
N GLU A 335 8.75 11.35 3.55
CA GLU A 335 7.53 10.62 3.21
C GLU A 335 7.86 9.33 2.47
N PHE A 336 7.00 8.33 2.68
CA PHE A 336 7.03 7.07 1.96
C PHE A 336 5.69 6.83 1.27
N ALA A 337 5.74 6.22 0.09
CA ALA A 337 4.58 5.62 -0.55
C ALA A 337 4.90 4.17 -0.91
N LEU A 338 4.30 3.22 -0.20
CA LEU A 338 4.54 1.79 -0.35
C LEU A 338 3.47 1.13 -1.19
N LYS A 339 3.89 0.30 -2.15
CA LYS A 339 3.04 -0.69 -2.81
C LYS A 339 3.70 -2.04 -2.75
N THR A 340 3.00 -3.04 -2.26
CA THR A 340 3.47 -4.42 -2.27
C THR A 340 2.56 -5.27 -3.15
N GLN A 341 3.14 -6.25 -3.83
CA GLN A 341 2.35 -7.18 -4.62
C GLN A 341 2.20 -8.46 -3.83
N VAL A 342 0.96 -8.79 -3.49
CA VAL A 342 0.61 -10.15 -3.11
C VAL A 342 0.84 -11.03 -4.34
N PRO A 343 1.69 -12.07 -4.26
CA PRO A 343 1.93 -12.93 -5.40
C PRO A 343 0.61 -13.53 -5.88
N LEU A 344 0.22 -13.21 -7.12
CA LEU A 344 -0.97 -13.77 -7.77
C LEU A 344 -0.80 -15.27 -8.10
N SER A 345 0.42 -15.81 -7.94
CA SER A 345 0.72 -17.22 -8.07
C SER A 345 0.65 -17.95 -6.73
N ILE A 346 0.05 -19.13 -6.74
CA ILE A 346 0.32 -20.12 -5.70
C ILE A 346 1.79 -20.52 -5.89
N ALA A 347 2.66 -20.15 -4.94
CA ALA A 347 4.12 -20.36 -5.00
C ALA A 347 4.53 -21.82 -5.31
N ASN A 348 3.61 -22.76 -5.10
CA ASN A 348 3.63 -24.09 -5.68
C ASN A 348 2.16 -24.55 -5.84
N PRO A 349 1.54 -24.57 -7.04
CA PRO A 349 0.33 -25.35 -7.19
C PRO A 349 0.70 -26.77 -6.77
N ALA A 350 0.04 -27.30 -5.73
CA ALA A 350 0.36 -28.60 -5.16
C ALA A 350 0.64 -29.58 -6.30
N GLN A 351 1.86 -30.12 -6.34
CA GLN A 351 2.35 -30.90 -7.47
C GLN A 351 1.28 -31.92 -7.84
N ALA A 352 0.83 -31.96 -9.10
CA ALA A 352 -0.33 -32.76 -9.50
C ALA A 352 -0.20 -34.19 -8.94
N GLN A 353 -1.17 -34.62 -8.14
CA GLN A 353 -1.16 -35.91 -7.42
C GLN A 353 -1.34 -37.11 -8.37
N PHE A 354 -1.63 -36.82 -9.64
CA PHE A 354 -1.74 -37.78 -10.73
C PHE A 354 -1.39 -37.07 -12.05
N SER A 355 -1.15 -37.86 -13.09
CA SER A 355 -1.12 -37.39 -14.47
C SER A 355 -2.31 -37.93 -15.25
N ALA A 356 -2.77 -37.16 -16.23
CA ALA A 356 -3.84 -37.55 -17.14
C ALA A 356 -3.38 -37.37 -18.60
N TYR A 357 -3.45 -38.43 -19.40
CA TYR A 357 -2.94 -38.42 -20.78
C TYR A 357 -3.69 -39.39 -21.73
N PRO A 358 -3.71 -39.10 -23.05
CA PRO A 358 -3.22 -37.87 -23.67
C PRO A 358 -4.06 -36.65 -23.24
N ASN A 359 -3.46 -35.46 -23.30
CA ASN A 359 -4.15 -34.20 -23.04
C ASN A 359 -3.58 -33.17 -24.04
N PRO A 360 -4.28 -32.86 -25.15
CA PRO A 360 -5.70 -33.17 -25.41
C PRO A 360 -6.02 -34.66 -25.67
N ALA A 361 -7.23 -35.10 -25.31
CA ALA A 361 -7.75 -36.46 -25.58
C ALA A 361 -8.93 -36.44 -26.57
N SER A 362 -9.03 -37.45 -27.43
CA SER A 362 -10.13 -37.61 -28.39
C SER A 362 -11.02 -38.83 -28.12
N ASP A 363 -10.43 -39.94 -27.65
CA ASP A 363 -11.13 -41.22 -27.43
C ASP A 363 -11.05 -41.71 -25.98
N ARG A 364 -9.85 -41.68 -25.40
CA ARG A 364 -9.56 -42.24 -24.08
C ARG A 364 -8.69 -41.30 -23.27
N LEU A 365 -8.90 -41.29 -21.96
CA LEU A 365 -8.08 -40.55 -21.00
C LEU A 365 -7.55 -41.50 -19.94
N THR A 366 -6.23 -41.57 -19.82
CA THR A 366 -5.53 -42.43 -18.87
C THR A 366 -5.13 -41.61 -17.65
N PHE A 367 -5.51 -42.07 -16.47
CA PHE A 367 -5.14 -41.49 -15.18
C PHE A 367 -4.07 -42.37 -14.53
N ALA A 368 -2.93 -41.77 -14.18
CA ALA A 368 -1.85 -42.42 -13.46
C ALA A 368 -1.60 -41.68 -12.13
N PRO A 369 -2.12 -42.17 -11.00
CA PRO A 369 -1.85 -41.59 -9.68
C PRO A 369 -0.36 -41.71 -9.32
N LYS A 370 0.16 -40.75 -8.55
CA LYS A 370 1.54 -40.80 -8.03
C LYS A 370 1.68 -41.74 -6.83
N THR A 371 0.58 -42.04 -6.15
CA THR A 371 0.55 -42.90 -4.96
C THR A 371 -0.32 -44.11 -5.26
N ASP A 372 0.17 -45.30 -4.90
CA ASP A 372 -0.60 -46.52 -5.00
C ASP A 372 -1.76 -46.51 -4.00
N GLY A 373 -2.94 -46.98 -4.43
CA GLY A 373 -4.12 -47.05 -3.59
C GLY A 373 -5.41 -47.09 -4.40
N ALA A 374 -6.53 -47.29 -3.71
CA ALA A 374 -7.86 -47.15 -4.30
C ALA A 374 -8.24 -45.66 -4.36
N TYR A 375 -8.72 -45.22 -5.51
CA TYR A 375 -9.12 -43.82 -5.74
C TYR A 375 -10.34 -43.74 -6.65
N SER A 376 -11.01 -42.59 -6.56
CA SER A 376 -12.05 -42.17 -7.49
C SER A 376 -11.55 -41.03 -8.37
N VAL A 377 -12.00 -40.99 -9.62
CA VAL A 377 -11.83 -39.85 -10.53
C VAL A 377 -13.21 -39.37 -10.92
N SER A 378 -13.49 -38.09 -10.70
CA SER A 378 -14.68 -37.41 -11.23
C SER A 378 -14.28 -36.39 -12.28
N LEU A 379 -14.89 -36.44 -13.46
CA LEU A 379 -14.73 -35.41 -14.50
C LEU A 379 -15.89 -34.42 -14.43
N TYR A 380 -15.55 -33.13 -14.45
CA TYR A 380 -16.49 -32.02 -14.46
C TYR A 380 -16.31 -31.22 -15.76
N ASN A 381 -17.41 -30.77 -16.35
CA ASN A 381 -17.35 -29.83 -17.47
C ASN A 381 -17.06 -28.39 -16.98
N ALA A 382 -16.92 -27.44 -17.91
CA ALA A 382 -16.67 -26.04 -17.58
C ALA A 382 -17.78 -25.36 -16.73
N LEU A 383 -18.98 -25.94 -16.66
CA LEU A 383 -20.09 -25.47 -15.82
C LEU A 383 -20.09 -26.10 -14.43
N GLY A 384 -19.09 -26.93 -14.10
CA GLY A 384 -19.01 -27.64 -12.83
C GLY A 384 -19.93 -28.86 -12.72
N ALA A 385 -20.60 -29.28 -13.80
CA ALA A 385 -21.41 -30.48 -13.79
C ALA A 385 -20.54 -31.74 -13.94
N GLN A 386 -20.73 -32.72 -13.05
CA GLN A 386 -20.02 -34.00 -13.13
C GLN A 386 -20.55 -34.82 -14.33
N VAL A 387 -19.68 -35.14 -15.28
CA VAL A 387 -20.03 -35.87 -16.52
C VAL A 387 -19.61 -37.33 -16.51
N ARG A 388 -18.61 -37.69 -15.69
CA ARG A 388 -18.11 -39.07 -15.51
C ARG A 388 -17.58 -39.27 -14.11
N THR A 389 -17.64 -40.51 -13.65
CA THR A 389 -16.89 -40.96 -12.47
C THR A 389 -16.35 -42.37 -12.70
N LEU A 390 -15.20 -42.69 -12.12
CA LEU A 390 -14.57 -44.00 -12.13
C LEU A 390 -13.96 -44.28 -10.76
N GLN A 391 -14.04 -45.52 -10.31
CA GLN A 391 -13.27 -46.03 -9.16
C GLN A 391 -12.22 -46.99 -9.68
N ALA A 392 -10.97 -46.88 -9.21
CA ALA A 392 -9.87 -47.70 -9.68
C ALA A 392 -8.77 -47.89 -8.64
N THR A 393 -7.86 -48.80 -8.94
CA THR A 393 -6.58 -49.03 -8.23
C THR A 393 -5.46 -49.06 -9.27
N GLY A 394 -4.38 -48.32 -9.06
CA GLY A 394 -3.28 -48.22 -10.04
C GLY A 394 -3.60 -47.28 -11.21
N GLN A 395 -3.24 -47.63 -12.43
CA GLN A 395 -3.56 -46.82 -13.61
C GLN A 395 -4.96 -47.16 -14.13
N ALA A 396 -5.71 -46.15 -14.59
CA ALA A 396 -7.07 -46.35 -15.08
C ALA A 396 -7.36 -45.58 -16.36
N VAL A 397 -8.27 -46.09 -17.20
CA VAL A 397 -8.66 -45.46 -18.47
C VAL A 397 -10.16 -45.17 -18.45
N ILE A 398 -10.54 -43.93 -18.76
CA ILE A 398 -11.93 -43.51 -18.97
C ILE A 398 -12.13 -43.27 -20.47
N ASN A 399 -13.22 -43.82 -21.03
CA ASN A 399 -13.67 -43.47 -22.38
C ASN A 399 -14.31 -42.07 -22.37
N VAL A 400 -13.83 -41.20 -23.24
CA VAL A 400 -14.27 -39.80 -23.36
C VAL A 400 -14.76 -39.44 -24.76
N SER A 401 -14.88 -40.43 -25.67
CA SER A 401 -15.21 -40.19 -27.08
C SER A 401 -16.60 -39.56 -27.29
N ASP A 402 -17.54 -39.83 -26.38
CA ASP A 402 -18.90 -39.31 -26.44
C ASP A 402 -19.04 -37.92 -25.79
N LEU A 403 -18.02 -37.45 -25.07
CA LEU A 403 -18.02 -36.11 -24.47
C LEU A 403 -17.78 -35.04 -25.56
N PRO A 404 -18.47 -33.88 -25.50
CA PRO A 404 -18.19 -32.76 -26.39
C PRO A 404 -16.76 -32.21 -26.24
N THR A 405 -16.20 -31.69 -27.34
CA THR A 405 -14.94 -30.93 -27.34
C THR A 405 -15.03 -29.77 -26.33
N GLY A 406 -14.01 -29.61 -25.49
CA GLY A 406 -14.01 -28.55 -24.48
C GLY A 406 -13.00 -28.75 -23.35
N VAL A 407 -13.07 -27.84 -22.38
CA VAL A 407 -12.27 -27.89 -21.14
C VAL A 407 -13.06 -28.63 -20.07
N TYR A 408 -12.36 -29.55 -19.40
CA TYR A 408 -12.86 -30.36 -18.30
C TYR A 408 -11.90 -30.28 -17.12
N PHE A 409 -12.39 -30.61 -15.93
CA PHE A 409 -11.60 -30.73 -14.72
C PHE A 409 -11.73 -32.15 -14.18
N ALA A 410 -10.61 -32.85 -14.03
CA ALA A 410 -10.56 -34.14 -13.36
C ALA A 410 -10.21 -33.94 -11.90
N LYS A 411 -11.05 -34.43 -10.99
CA LYS A 411 -10.79 -34.50 -9.56
C LYS A 411 -10.49 -35.93 -9.17
N LEU A 412 -9.31 -36.20 -8.63
CA LEU A 412 -8.96 -37.49 -8.04
C LEU A 412 -9.17 -37.44 -6.52
N SER A 413 -9.68 -38.50 -5.91
CA SER A 413 -9.84 -38.60 -4.45
C SER A 413 -9.52 -40.02 -3.97
N TYR A 414 -8.61 -40.17 -3.02
CA TYR A 414 -8.27 -41.49 -2.46
C TYR A 414 -9.32 -41.94 -1.44
N ASN A 415 -9.67 -43.23 -1.47
CA ASN A 415 -10.66 -43.80 -0.54
C ASN A 415 -10.09 -43.80 0.89
N GLY A 416 -10.79 -43.14 1.82
CA GLY A 416 -10.42 -43.13 3.26
C GLY A 416 -9.66 -41.89 3.74
N ALA A 417 -9.32 -40.93 2.86
CA ALA A 417 -8.73 -39.65 3.28
C ALA A 417 -9.36 -38.49 2.47
N SER A 418 -10.22 -37.69 3.12
CA SER A 418 -10.98 -36.60 2.49
C SER A 418 -10.12 -35.49 1.86
N ASN A 419 -8.82 -35.45 2.13
CA ASN A 419 -7.92 -34.34 1.73
C ASN A 419 -6.71 -34.75 0.86
N GLN A 420 -6.58 -36.01 0.42
CA GLN A 420 -5.42 -36.47 -0.37
C GLN A 420 -5.60 -36.38 -1.90
N GLY A 421 -6.62 -35.66 -2.38
CA GLY A 421 -6.97 -35.55 -3.80
C GLY A 421 -6.26 -34.41 -4.55
N GLY A 422 -6.29 -34.46 -5.89
CA GLY A 422 -5.81 -33.38 -6.76
C GLY A 422 -6.84 -33.02 -7.83
N VAL A 423 -6.73 -31.82 -8.42
CA VAL A 423 -7.53 -31.39 -9.58
C VAL A 423 -6.60 -31.10 -10.75
N GLN A 424 -6.93 -31.61 -11.94
CA GLN A 424 -6.17 -31.34 -13.18
C GLN A 424 -7.11 -30.90 -14.31
N LYS A 425 -6.71 -29.85 -15.04
CA LYS A 425 -7.39 -29.40 -16.26
C LYS A 425 -7.10 -30.36 -17.42
N ILE A 426 -8.16 -30.80 -18.10
CA ILE A 426 -8.12 -31.69 -19.25
C ILE A 426 -8.77 -31.01 -20.45
N MET A 427 -8.20 -31.18 -21.63
CA MET A 427 -8.79 -30.79 -22.90
C MET A 427 -9.29 -32.03 -23.62
N ILE A 428 -10.56 -32.03 -24.02
CA ILE A 428 -11.10 -33.01 -24.96
C ILE A 428 -11.17 -32.32 -26.33
N ALA A 429 -10.56 -32.92 -27.34
CA ALA A 429 -10.49 -32.42 -28.71
C ALA A 429 -10.71 -33.58 -29.68
N ARG A 430 -11.64 -33.41 -30.62
CA ARG A 430 -11.95 -34.39 -31.67
C ARG A 430 -11.17 -34.14 -32.95
#